data_AF-A0A9E5E1S5-F1
#
_entry.id   AF-A0A9E5E1S5-F1
#
_cell.length_a   1.000
_cell.length_b   1.000
_cell.length_c   1.000
_cell.angle_alpha   90.00
_cell.angle_beta   90.00
_cell.angle_gamma   90.00
#
_symmetry.space_group_name_H-M   'P 1'
#
loop_
_entity.id
_entity.type
_entity.pdbx_description
1 polymer ?
#
loop_
_entity_poly.entity_id
_entity_poly.type
_entity_poly.pdbx_seq_one_letter_code
_entity_poly.pdbx_strand_id
1 'polypeptide(L)'
;MATKATRKRTGGKEWPRKVTLGRVSVTVYQRKGGYFVSNYASGKRRFDSYPTEDKALEAARQLVRQLSGRQVMAANLSDADAAAYAAAKQELAPFNVELLPAASTLAECFKLLHVDASTANLPSLLEAVRFYIARRRAVTRKRVVDVVAELLKVKENQIALASLQDLRHRLSRFATSFTKDTCDLTTAEIQHWIDELGLSSQSCQNFRRAIHGFFEFAVARGYATDNPVKGVQKIKVRNGNVEVFTPDEIRKLLTAASPDFLPCLAIGAFAGVRAEERQRLKWEDVRLAERHIIIGKDQAKTASRRIVPIFENLAAWLAPYAGQTGLI
;
A
#
# COMPACT_ATOMS: atom_id res chain seq x y z
N MET A 1 27.00 -2.31 -103.74
CA MET A 1 27.86 -3.18 -102.91
C MET A 1 27.78 -2.74 -101.46
N ALA A 2 27.63 -3.73 -100.56
CA ALA A 2 27.78 -3.71 -99.11
C ALA A 2 26.73 -2.96 -98.26
N THR A 3 25.66 -3.70 -97.93
CA THR A 3 24.70 -3.47 -96.85
C THR A 3 25.39 -3.52 -95.47
N LYS A 4 25.26 -2.47 -94.65
CA LYS A 4 25.70 -2.48 -93.24
C LYS A 4 24.51 -2.83 -92.34
N ALA A 5 24.67 -3.92 -91.58
CA ALA A 5 23.69 -4.46 -90.65
C ALA A 5 23.46 -3.54 -89.44
N THR A 6 22.18 -3.25 -89.18
CA THR A 6 21.68 -2.49 -88.03
C THR A 6 21.69 -3.36 -86.78
N ARG A 7 22.51 -2.99 -85.77
CA ARG A 7 22.54 -3.65 -84.46
C ARG A 7 21.29 -3.28 -83.64
N LYS A 8 20.49 -4.30 -83.30
CA LYS A 8 19.36 -4.27 -82.36
C LYS A 8 19.80 -3.76 -80.98
N ARG A 9 19.14 -2.72 -80.45
CA ARG A 9 19.23 -2.28 -79.04
C ARG A 9 18.43 -3.23 -78.17
N THR A 10 19.08 -3.87 -77.19
CA THR A 10 18.46 -4.64 -76.10
C THR A 10 17.91 -3.69 -75.02
N GLY A 11 16.68 -3.98 -74.55
CA GLY A 11 15.89 -3.10 -73.68
C GLY A 11 16.48 -2.91 -72.27
N GLY A 12 16.66 -1.65 -71.86
CA GLY A 12 16.96 -1.27 -70.49
C GLY A 12 15.68 -1.20 -69.65
N LYS A 13 15.72 -1.72 -68.42
CA LYS A 13 14.60 -1.69 -67.46
C LYS A 13 14.19 -0.23 -67.18
N GLU A 14 12.94 0.14 -67.51
CA GLU A 14 12.38 1.46 -67.18
C GLU A 14 12.21 1.61 -65.66
N TRP A 15 12.79 2.69 -65.13
CA TRP A 15 12.63 3.15 -63.76
C TRP A 15 12.05 4.57 -63.78
N PRO A 16 11.18 4.94 -62.82
CA PRO A 16 10.77 4.20 -61.63
C PRO A 16 9.69 3.14 -61.88
N ARG A 17 9.67 2.09 -61.05
CA ARG A 17 8.62 1.04 -61.09
C ARG A 17 7.48 1.38 -60.15
N LYS A 18 6.25 1.12 -60.56
CA LYS A 18 5.06 1.28 -59.71
C LYS A 18 4.49 -0.10 -59.37
N VAL A 19 4.25 -0.32 -58.08
CA VAL A 19 3.52 -1.48 -57.57
C VAL A 19 2.14 -0.99 -57.15
N THR A 20 1.10 -1.58 -57.73
CA THR A 20 -0.28 -1.12 -57.60
C THR A 20 -1.17 -2.25 -57.06
N LEU A 21 -2.09 -1.92 -56.15
CA LEU A 21 -3.17 -2.79 -55.69
C LEU A 21 -4.42 -1.92 -55.50
N GLY A 22 -5.46 -2.16 -56.30
CA GLY A 22 -6.63 -1.29 -56.34
C GLY A 22 -6.27 0.16 -56.74
N ARG A 23 -6.74 1.15 -55.96
CA ARG A 23 -6.46 2.59 -56.18
C ARG A 23 -5.13 3.08 -55.57
N VAL A 24 -4.38 2.19 -54.90
CA VAL A 24 -3.15 2.55 -54.18
C VAL A 24 -1.93 2.13 -55.00
N SER A 25 -0.99 3.06 -55.21
CA SER A 25 0.28 2.78 -55.88
C SER A 25 1.46 3.22 -55.01
N VAL A 26 2.45 2.35 -54.87
CA VAL A 26 3.76 2.69 -54.29
C VAL A 26 4.80 2.69 -55.40
N THR A 27 5.66 3.71 -55.41
CA THR A 27 6.70 3.86 -56.43
C THR A 27 8.05 3.45 -55.87
N VAL A 28 8.77 2.60 -56.60
CA VAL A 28 10.13 2.14 -56.32
C VAL A 28 11.09 2.82 -57.28
N TYR A 29 12.09 3.48 -56.72
CA TYR A 29 13.11 4.23 -57.44
C TYR A 29 14.44 3.48 -57.40
N GLN A 30 15.19 3.52 -58.50
CA GLN A 30 16.60 3.14 -58.50
C GLN A 30 17.45 4.42 -58.43
N ARG A 31 18.37 4.49 -57.47
CA ARG A 31 19.32 5.61 -57.34
C ARG A 31 20.73 5.07 -57.08
N LYS A 32 21.76 5.93 -57.19
CA LYS A 32 23.12 5.56 -56.78
C LYS A 32 23.11 5.11 -55.32
N GLY A 33 23.46 3.85 -55.07
CA GLY A 33 23.53 3.28 -53.72
C GLY A 33 22.36 2.38 -53.29
N GLY A 34 21.36 2.12 -54.15
CA GLY A 34 20.33 1.12 -53.85
C GLY A 34 18.95 1.38 -54.47
N TYR A 35 17.95 0.67 -53.95
CA TYR A 35 16.55 0.77 -54.35
C TYR A 35 15.72 1.40 -53.25
N PHE A 36 14.85 2.35 -53.59
CA PHE A 36 14.14 3.19 -52.63
C PHE A 36 12.64 3.09 -52.84
N VAL A 37 11.91 2.68 -51.80
CA VAL A 37 10.44 2.57 -51.82
C VAL A 37 9.82 3.84 -51.21
N SER A 38 8.88 4.47 -51.92
CA SER A 38 8.16 5.64 -51.39
C SER A 38 7.13 5.23 -50.34
N ASN A 39 7.29 5.69 -49.10
CA ASN A 39 6.42 5.38 -47.98
C ASN A 39 5.70 6.64 -47.46
N TYR A 40 4.36 6.57 -47.36
CA TYR A 40 3.49 7.66 -46.89
C TYR A 40 2.76 7.33 -45.58
N ALA A 41 3.11 6.24 -44.89
CA ALA A 41 2.39 5.75 -43.72
C ALA A 41 2.36 6.73 -42.53
N SER A 42 3.26 7.72 -42.49
CA SER A 42 3.34 8.76 -41.45
C SER A 42 2.71 10.11 -41.86
N GLY A 43 2.01 10.18 -43.00
CA GLY A 43 1.43 11.43 -43.53
C GLY A 43 2.42 12.33 -44.27
N LYS A 44 3.73 12.06 -44.18
CA LYS A 44 4.80 12.72 -44.97
C LYS A 44 5.55 11.67 -45.80
N ARG A 45 6.09 12.08 -46.96
CA ARG A 45 6.84 11.18 -47.85
C ARG A 45 8.21 10.84 -47.27
N ARG A 46 8.47 9.56 -47.06
CA ARG A 46 9.79 8.99 -46.71
C ARG A 46 10.25 8.01 -47.80
N PHE A 47 11.55 7.78 -47.90
CA PHE A 47 12.12 6.72 -48.73
C PHE A 47 12.77 5.65 -47.84
N ASP A 48 12.31 4.41 -47.99
CA ASP A 48 12.93 3.26 -47.34
C ASP A 48 13.90 2.60 -48.33
N SER A 49 15.17 2.46 -47.91
CA SER A 49 16.26 1.97 -48.75
C SER A 49 16.43 0.46 -48.62
N TYR A 50 16.62 -0.21 -49.75
CA TYR A 50 16.81 -1.65 -49.85
C TYR A 50 18.03 -1.96 -50.74
N PRO A 51 18.80 -3.01 -50.39
CA PRO A 51 20.04 -3.35 -51.09
C PRO A 51 19.80 -4.04 -52.45
N THR A 52 18.63 -4.67 -52.66
CA THR A 52 18.32 -5.42 -53.89
C THR A 52 16.95 -5.06 -54.46
N GLU A 53 16.79 -5.26 -55.78
CA GLU A 53 15.55 -5.01 -56.52
C GLU A 53 14.38 -5.81 -55.95
N ASP A 54 14.59 -7.10 -55.69
CA ASP A 54 13.54 -8.02 -55.22
C ASP A 54 13.03 -7.63 -53.83
N LYS A 55 13.93 -7.27 -52.90
CA LYS A 55 13.53 -6.82 -51.55
C LYS A 55 12.75 -5.52 -51.59
N ALA A 56 13.12 -4.59 -52.47
CA ALA A 56 12.40 -3.33 -52.65
C ALA A 56 10.99 -3.56 -53.23
N LEU A 57 10.85 -4.47 -54.19
CA LEU A 57 9.56 -4.81 -54.80
C LEU A 57 8.66 -5.59 -53.84
N GLU A 58 9.21 -6.49 -53.04
CA GLU A 58 8.46 -7.22 -52.01
C GLU A 58 7.98 -6.28 -50.89
N ALA A 59 8.86 -5.40 -50.40
CA ALA A 59 8.50 -4.36 -49.45
C ALA A 59 7.43 -3.41 -50.00
N ALA A 60 7.53 -3.02 -51.28
CA ALA A 60 6.50 -2.23 -51.93
C ALA A 60 5.15 -2.96 -52.00
N ARG A 61 5.13 -4.28 -52.30
CA ARG A 61 3.90 -5.09 -52.29
C ARG A 61 3.28 -5.20 -50.90
N GLN A 62 4.08 -5.39 -49.85
CA GLN A 62 3.60 -5.42 -48.47
C GLN A 62 3.04 -4.06 -48.03
N LEU A 63 3.75 -2.97 -48.37
CA LEU A 63 3.34 -1.62 -48.03
C LEU A 63 2.03 -1.23 -48.74
N VAL A 64 1.88 -1.60 -50.01
CA VAL A 64 0.64 -1.39 -50.77
C VAL A 64 -0.53 -2.14 -50.13
N ARG A 65 -0.33 -3.38 -49.64
CA ARG A 65 -1.38 -4.14 -48.91
C ARG A 65 -1.76 -3.45 -47.60
N GLN A 66 -0.79 -2.98 -46.81
CA GLN A 66 -1.05 -2.25 -45.55
C GLN A 66 -1.77 -0.92 -45.78
N LEU A 67 -1.35 -0.16 -46.79
CA LEU A 67 -1.98 1.11 -47.16
C LEU A 67 -3.38 0.90 -47.72
N SER A 68 -3.60 -0.14 -48.53
CA SER A 68 -4.94 -0.52 -49.00
C SER A 68 -5.85 -0.90 -47.83
N GLY A 69 -5.37 -1.65 -46.84
CA GLY A 69 -6.16 -1.98 -45.64
C GLY A 69 -6.60 -0.75 -44.83
N ARG A 70 -5.72 0.26 -44.69
CA ARG A 70 -6.03 1.53 -44.01
C ARG A 70 -6.92 2.47 -44.84
N GLN A 71 -6.70 2.57 -46.16
CA GLN A 71 -7.50 3.40 -47.04
C GLN A 71 -8.89 2.81 -47.35
N VAL A 72 -9.07 1.49 -47.34
CA VAL A 72 -10.40 0.88 -47.51
C VAL A 72 -11.33 1.23 -46.35
N MET A 73 -10.80 1.41 -45.13
CA MET A 73 -11.56 1.93 -43.99
C MET A 73 -11.85 3.43 -44.12
N ALA A 74 -10.88 4.22 -44.58
CA ALA A 74 -11.05 5.67 -44.76
C ALA A 74 -11.91 6.06 -45.98
N ALA A 75 -11.95 5.22 -47.02
CA ALA A 75 -12.69 5.46 -48.27
C ALA A 75 -14.16 5.01 -48.19
N ASN A 76 -14.56 4.30 -47.13
CA ASN A 76 -15.92 3.85 -46.88
C ASN A 76 -16.60 4.59 -45.71
N LEU A 77 -16.02 5.70 -45.22
CA LEU A 77 -16.68 6.57 -44.23
C LEU A 77 -17.92 7.18 -44.88
N SER A 78 -19.09 6.77 -44.39
CA SER A 78 -20.36 7.38 -44.78
C SER A 78 -20.46 8.80 -44.22
N ASP A 79 -21.39 9.60 -44.75
CA ASP A 79 -21.70 10.91 -44.17
C ASP A 79 -22.12 10.80 -42.70
N ALA A 80 -22.75 9.66 -42.32
CA ALA A 80 -23.09 9.37 -40.93
C ALA A 80 -21.84 9.14 -40.06
N ASP A 81 -20.82 8.45 -40.57
CA ASP A 81 -19.55 8.24 -39.84
C ASP A 81 -18.77 9.55 -39.68
N ALA A 82 -18.79 10.40 -40.71
CA ALA A 82 -18.18 11.73 -40.66
C ALA A 82 -18.89 12.63 -39.64
N ALA A 83 -20.23 12.60 -39.60
CA ALA A 83 -21.02 13.31 -38.60
C ALA A 83 -20.76 12.79 -37.18
N ALA A 84 -20.69 11.46 -36.99
CA ALA A 84 -20.38 10.85 -35.70
C ALA A 84 -18.98 11.22 -35.21
N TYR A 85 -17.99 11.25 -36.10
CA TYR A 85 -16.63 11.70 -35.79
C TYR A 85 -16.60 13.17 -35.35
N ALA A 86 -17.32 14.04 -36.06
CA ALA A 86 -17.40 15.46 -35.73
C ALA A 86 -18.08 15.67 -34.37
N ALA A 87 -19.19 14.98 -34.11
CA ALA A 87 -19.90 15.02 -32.83
C ALA A 87 -19.02 14.52 -31.67
N ALA A 88 -18.34 13.38 -31.83
CA ALA A 88 -17.45 12.84 -30.80
C ALA A 88 -16.28 13.79 -30.48
N LYS A 89 -15.73 14.47 -31.49
CA LYS A 89 -14.73 15.52 -31.26
C LYS A 89 -15.29 16.72 -30.48
N GLN A 90 -16.51 17.13 -30.79
CA GLN A 90 -17.16 18.24 -30.09
C GLN A 90 -17.47 17.90 -28.63
N GLU A 91 -17.89 16.66 -28.34
CA GLU A 91 -18.15 16.19 -26.97
C GLU A 91 -16.88 16.08 -26.11
N LEU A 92 -15.75 15.67 -26.71
CA LEU A 92 -14.48 15.54 -26.00
C LEU A 92 -13.71 16.86 -25.86
N ALA A 93 -14.05 17.89 -26.65
CA ALA A 93 -13.35 19.17 -26.68
C ALA A 93 -13.26 19.87 -25.30
N PRO A 94 -14.31 19.93 -24.46
CA PRO A 94 -14.23 20.56 -23.14
C PRO A 94 -13.23 19.90 -22.18
N PHE A 95 -12.93 18.62 -22.40
CA PHE A 95 -12.01 17.83 -21.57
C PHE A 95 -10.59 17.78 -22.14
N ASN A 96 -10.35 18.41 -23.30
CA ASN A 96 -9.06 18.40 -24.02
C ASN A 96 -8.54 16.98 -24.31
N VAL A 97 -9.45 16.05 -24.65
CA VAL A 97 -9.13 14.64 -24.95
C VAL A 97 -9.27 14.38 -26.44
N GLU A 98 -8.26 13.77 -27.05
CA GLU A 98 -8.34 13.32 -28.44
C GLU A 98 -9.11 11.99 -28.56
N LEU A 99 -9.77 11.78 -29.71
CA LEU A 99 -10.66 10.63 -29.94
C LEU A 99 -9.94 9.28 -29.81
N LEU A 100 -8.72 9.16 -30.33
CA LEU A 100 -7.98 7.89 -30.30
C LEU A 100 -7.49 7.52 -28.88
N PRO A 101 -6.90 8.44 -28.10
CA PRO A 101 -6.69 8.23 -26.66
C PRO A 101 -7.97 7.86 -25.89
N ALA A 102 -9.08 8.56 -26.13
CA ALA A 102 -10.36 8.25 -25.48
C ALA A 102 -10.81 6.79 -25.72
N ALA A 103 -10.78 6.34 -26.98
CA ALA A 103 -11.12 4.96 -27.33
C ALA A 103 -10.15 3.95 -26.70
N SER A 104 -8.87 4.30 -26.60
CA SER A 104 -7.84 3.42 -26.04
C SER A 104 -8.01 3.27 -24.52
N THR A 105 -8.25 4.37 -23.80
CA THR A 105 -8.56 4.37 -22.37
C THR A 105 -9.83 3.59 -22.07
N LEU A 106 -10.88 3.77 -22.88
CA LEU A 106 -12.14 3.03 -22.72
C LEU A 106 -11.94 1.51 -22.85
N ALA A 107 -11.14 1.07 -23.83
CA ALA A 107 -10.79 -0.33 -23.98
C ALA A 107 -9.97 -0.87 -22.79
N GLU A 108 -9.08 -0.06 -22.22
CA GLU A 108 -8.33 -0.43 -21.01
C GLU A 108 -9.24 -0.53 -19.78
N CYS A 109 -10.20 0.38 -19.61
CA CYS A 109 -11.19 0.30 -18.54
C CYS A 109 -12.00 -1.00 -18.59
N PHE A 110 -12.42 -1.47 -19.77
CA PHE A 110 -13.12 -2.75 -19.89
C PHE A 110 -12.23 -3.95 -19.52
N LYS A 111 -10.94 -3.91 -19.85
CA LYS A 111 -9.98 -4.92 -19.41
C LYS A 111 -9.85 -4.96 -17.88
N LEU A 112 -9.77 -3.80 -17.23
CA LEU A 112 -9.67 -3.71 -15.76
C LEU A 112 -10.92 -4.24 -15.05
N LEU A 113 -12.10 -4.02 -15.64
CA LEU A 113 -13.36 -4.54 -15.12
C LEU A 113 -13.56 -6.05 -15.39
N HIS A 114 -12.61 -6.73 -16.07
CA HIS A 114 -12.68 -8.14 -16.46
C HIS A 114 -13.98 -8.49 -17.20
N VAL A 115 -14.50 -7.54 -17.97
CA VAL A 115 -15.76 -7.73 -18.70
C VAL A 115 -15.43 -8.39 -20.03
N ASP A 116 -16.08 -9.52 -20.33
CA ASP A 116 -15.96 -10.15 -21.64
C ASP A 116 -16.39 -9.18 -22.74
N ALA A 117 -15.77 -9.24 -23.91
CA ALA A 117 -16.13 -8.36 -25.03
C ALA A 117 -17.62 -8.44 -25.42
N SER A 118 -18.29 -9.56 -25.10
CA SER A 118 -19.73 -9.78 -25.30
C SER A 118 -20.63 -9.14 -24.24
N THR A 119 -20.09 -8.77 -23.08
CA THR A 119 -20.83 -8.17 -21.95
C THR A 119 -20.40 -6.73 -21.66
N ALA A 120 -19.36 -6.25 -22.33
CA ALA A 120 -18.85 -4.89 -22.23
C ALA A 120 -19.92 -3.87 -22.65
N ASN A 121 -20.37 -3.06 -21.70
CA ASN A 121 -21.34 -2.00 -21.95
C ASN A 121 -20.94 -0.71 -21.23
N LEU A 122 -21.22 0.43 -21.85
CA LEU A 122 -20.90 1.75 -21.30
C LEU A 122 -21.57 2.04 -19.92
N PRO A 123 -22.81 1.58 -19.66
CA PRO A 123 -23.43 1.75 -18.34
C PRO A 123 -22.65 1.13 -17.18
N SER A 124 -22.12 -0.10 -17.33
CA SER A 124 -21.32 -0.76 -16.29
C SER A 124 -20.04 0.01 -15.96
N LEU A 125 -19.41 0.64 -16.96
CA LEU A 125 -18.25 1.50 -16.75
C LEU A 125 -18.63 2.77 -15.99
N LEU A 126 -19.76 3.40 -16.35
CA LEU A 126 -20.28 4.55 -15.62
C LEU A 126 -20.67 4.21 -14.18
N GLU A 127 -21.24 3.02 -13.95
CA GLU A 127 -21.53 2.53 -12.60
C GLU A 127 -20.24 2.31 -11.79
N ALA A 128 -19.19 1.76 -12.40
CA ALA A 128 -17.89 1.61 -11.75
C ALA A 128 -17.27 2.97 -11.38
N VAL A 129 -17.38 3.97 -12.26
CA VAL A 129 -16.92 5.34 -11.99
C VAL A 129 -17.77 5.99 -10.88
N ARG A 130 -19.10 5.86 -10.93
CA ARG A 130 -20.01 6.37 -9.88
C ARG A 130 -19.75 5.70 -8.54
N PHE A 131 -19.52 4.40 -8.54
CA PHE A 131 -19.16 3.62 -7.36
C PHE A 131 -17.81 4.06 -6.81
N TYR A 132 -16.82 4.27 -7.68
CA TYR A 132 -15.52 4.82 -7.28
C TYR A 132 -15.71 6.20 -6.64
N ILE A 133 -16.47 7.11 -7.24
CA ILE A 133 -16.73 8.45 -6.66
C ILE A 133 -17.47 8.35 -5.33
N ALA A 134 -18.51 7.51 -5.24
CA ALA A 134 -19.31 7.33 -4.03
C ALA A 134 -18.53 6.67 -2.88
N ARG A 135 -17.56 5.80 -3.18
CA ARG A 135 -16.73 5.12 -2.19
C ARG A 135 -15.37 5.77 -1.96
N ARG A 136 -14.92 6.64 -2.87
CA ARG A 136 -13.75 7.50 -2.68
C ARG A 136 -14.14 8.51 -1.62
N ARG A 137 -13.85 8.17 -0.36
CA ARG A 137 -13.93 9.11 0.76
C ARG A 137 -13.09 10.31 0.38
N ALA A 138 -13.74 11.44 0.10
CA ALA A 138 -13.05 12.71 0.00
C ALA A 138 -12.30 12.89 1.31
N VAL A 139 -10.96 12.94 1.23
CA VAL A 139 -10.13 13.02 2.42
C VAL A 139 -10.39 14.37 3.05
N THR A 140 -10.96 14.36 4.25
CA THR A 140 -11.17 15.58 5.02
C THR A 140 -9.85 15.94 5.66
N ARG A 141 -9.26 17.05 5.23
CA ARG A 141 -8.00 17.54 5.79
C ARG A 141 -8.17 17.89 7.26
N LYS A 142 -7.30 17.30 8.09
CA LYS A 142 -7.28 17.51 9.53
C LYS A 142 -5.87 17.31 10.06
N ARG A 143 -5.41 18.24 10.90
CA ARG A 143 -4.06 18.20 11.46
C ARG A 143 -3.88 17.01 12.38
N VAL A 144 -2.65 16.50 12.45
CA VAL A 144 -2.29 15.36 13.29
C VAL A 144 -2.72 15.56 14.74
N VAL A 145 -2.46 16.75 15.31
CA VAL A 145 -2.84 17.08 16.69
C VAL A 145 -4.34 16.95 16.96
N ASP A 146 -5.16 17.37 16.00
CA ASP A 146 -6.62 17.36 16.12
C ASP A 146 -7.17 15.93 16.00
N VAL A 147 -6.57 15.09 15.13
CA VAL A 147 -6.91 13.67 15.02
C VAL A 147 -6.46 12.89 16.26
N VAL A 148 -5.30 13.20 16.83
CA VAL A 148 -4.82 12.60 18.09
C VAL A 148 -5.77 12.91 19.23
N ALA A 149 -6.19 14.16 19.39
CA ALA A 149 -7.14 14.55 20.43
C ALA A 149 -8.48 13.80 20.31
N GLU A 150 -9.00 13.65 19.09
CA GLU A 150 -10.23 12.89 18.84
C GLU A 150 -10.06 11.40 19.18
N LEU A 151 -8.95 10.78 18.76
CA LEU A 151 -8.65 9.38 19.06
C LEU A 151 -8.55 9.13 20.57
N LEU A 152 -7.85 10.01 21.29
CA LEU A 152 -7.70 9.89 22.75
C LEU A 152 -9.06 10.00 23.46
N LYS A 153 -9.93 10.91 23.02
CA LYS A 153 -11.30 11.04 23.55
C LYS A 153 -12.14 9.78 23.30
N VAL A 154 -12.01 9.17 22.12
CA VAL A 154 -12.70 7.91 21.80
C VAL A 154 -12.17 6.76 22.67
N LYS A 155 -10.86 6.73 22.93
CA LYS A 155 -10.23 5.65 23.69
C LYS A 155 -10.45 5.73 25.20
N GLU A 156 -10.71 6.92 25.74
CA GLU A 156 -10.93 7.14 27.18
C GLU A 156 -11.94 6.17 27.82
N ASN A 157 -13.02 5.85 27.10
CA ASN A 157 -14.07 4.93 27.57
C ASN A 157 -13.89 3.48 27.11
N GLN A 158 -12.83 3.15 26.37
CA GLN A 158 -12.62 1.83 25.75
C GLN A 158 -11.46 1.05 26.35
N ILE A 159 -10.49 1.73 26.98
CA ILE A 159 -9.26 1.10 27.47
C ILE A 159 -8.94 1.55 28.88
N ALA A 160 -8.12 0.75 29.58
CA ALA A 160 -7.66 1.08 30.92
C ALA A 160 -6.82 2.38 30.93
N LEU A 161 -6.89 3.13 32.04
CA LEU A 161 -6.22 4.43 32.22
C LEU A 161 -4.71 4.38 31.91
N ALA A 162 -4.01 3.35 32.39
CA ALA A 162 -2.58 3.17 32.13
C ALA A 162 -2.27 3.01 30.63
N SER A 163 -3.11 2.28 29.89
CA SER A 163 -2.97 2.13 28.44
C SER A 163 -3.30 3.42 27.70
N LEU A 164 -4.27 4.20 28.19
CA LEU A 164 -4.59 5.53 27.67
C LEU A 164 -3.43 6.51 27.87
N GLN A 165 -2.78 6.47 29.03
CA GLN A 165 -1.61 7.30 29.35
C GLN A 165 -0.42 6.95 28.45
N ASP A 166 -0.12 5.66 28.23
CA ASP A 166 0.93 5.24 27.28
C ASP A 166 0.60 5.69 25.85
N LEU A 167 -0.64 5.49 25.40
CA LEU A 167 -1.07 5.94 24.07
C LEU A 167 -0.97 7.46 23.91
N ARG A 168 -1.43 8.21 24.92
CA ARG A 168 -1.34 9.68 24.97
C ARG A 168 0.12 10.12 24.90
N HIS A 169 1.00 9.54 25.70
CA HIS A 169 2.42 9.88 25.69
C HIS A 169 3.02 9.72 24.29
N ARG A 170 2.80 8.56 23.66
CA ARG A 170 3.36 8.25 22.34
C ARG A 170 2.81 9.16 21.24
N LEU A 171 1.50 9.32 21.18
CA LEU A 171 0.84 10.12 20.14
C LEU A 171 1.03 11.61 20.32
N SER A 172 1.18 12.10 21.56
CA SER A 172 1.52 13.51 21.80
C SER A 172 2.91 13.83 21.29
N ARG A 173 3.91 12.96 21.57
CA ARG A 173 5.27 13.12 21.01
C ARG A 173 5.25 13.13 19.48
N PHE A 174 4.45 12.26 18.87
CA PHE A 174 4.28 12.22 17.41
C PHE A 174 3.62 13.50 16.87
N ALA A 175 2.55 13.98 17.51
CA ALA A 175 1.86 15.21 17.11
C ALA A 175 2.74 16.47 17.24
N THR A 176 3.64 16.51 18.21
CA THR A 176 4.61 17.62 18.34
C THR A 176 5.58 17.68 17.17
N SER A 177 5.97 16.54 16.60
CA SER A 177 6.91 16.48 15.47
C SER A 177 6.25 16.78 14.12
N PHE A 178 4.93 16.63 14.00
CA PHE A 178 4.22 16.79 12.73
C PHE A 178 3.04 17.76 12.87
N THR A 179 3.24 19.00 12.40
CA THR A 179 2.24 20.08 12.45
C THR A 179 1.31 20.13 11.23
N LYS A 180 1.54 19.26 10.24
CA LYS A 180 0.79 19.19 8.98
C LYS A 180 -0.49 18.35 9.08
N ASP A 181 -1.23 18.30 7.98
CA ASP A 181 -2.42 17.46 7.85
C ASP A 181 -2.07 15.97 7.82
N THR A 182 -2.94 15.16 8.41
CA THR A 182 -2.75 13.71 8.57
C THR A 182 -2.60 13.01 7.22
N CYS A 183 -3.28 13.51 6.18
CA CYS A 183 -3.24 12.96 4.82
C CYS A 183 -1.93 13.22 4.07
N ASP A 184 -1.13 14.19 4.52
CA ASP A 184 0.10 14.59 3.83
C ASP A 184 1.34 13.90 4.41
N LEU A 185 1.17 13.03 5.42
CA LEU A 185 2.23 12.24 6.02
C LEU A 185 2.61 11.04 5.16
N THR A 186 3.89 10.93 4.84
CA THR A 186 4.43 9.85 4.02
C THR A 186 5.07 8.76 4.87
N THR A 187 5.18 7.56 4.29
CA THR A 187 5.92 6.43 4.87
C THR A 187 7.37 6.80 5.22
N ALA A 188 8.05 7.55 4.35
CA ALA A 188 9.45 7.92 4.52
C ALA A 188 9.66 8.83 5.73
N GLU A 189 8.77 9.81 5.93
CA GLU A 189 8.85 10.71 7.09
C GLU A 189 8.59 9.98 8.40
N ILE A 190 7.64 9.05 8.42
CA ILE A 190 7.36 8.24 9.61
C ILE A 190 8.53 7.31 9.92
N GLN A 191 9.14 6.70 8.89
CA GLN A 191 10.33 5.87 9.06
C GLN A 191 11.48 6.68 9.66
N HIS A 192 11.81 7.83 9.06
CA HIS A 192 12.84 8.72 9.54
C HIS A 192 12.61 9.13 11.00
N TRP A 193 11.38 9.53 11.33
CA TRP A 193 11.03 9.93 12.69
C TRP A 193 11.22 8.79 13.70
N ILE A 194 10.90 7.54 13.34
CA ILE A 194 11.12 6.37 14.19
C ILE A 194 12.62 6.11 14.39
N ASP A 195 13.42 6.24 13.34
CA ASP A 195 14.86 6.00 13.38
C ASP A 195 15.59 7.05 14.24
N GLU A 196 15.09 8.29 14.24
CA GLU A 196 15.62 9.38 15.07
C GLU A 196 15.22 9.31 16.55
N LEU A 197 14.32 8.39 16.96
CA LEU A 197 13.88 8.31 18.35
C LEU A 197 15.01 7.98 19.33
N GLY A 198 16.06 7.28 18.88
CA GLY A 198 17.18 6.85 19.72
C GLY A 198 16.78 5.90 20.86
N LEU A 199 15.67 5.17 20.71
CA LEU A 199 15.13 4.26 21.73
C LEU A 199 15.45 2.79 21.41
N SER A 200 15.21 1.90 22.39
CA SER A 200 15.32 0.46 22.17
C SER A 200 14.38 -0.03 21.08
N SER A 201 14.73 -1.15 20.41
CA SER A 201 13.90 -1.74 19.36
C SER A 201 12.46 -2.01 19.81
N GLN A 202 12.28 -2.45 21.06
CA GLN A 202 10.95 -2.67 21.64
C GLN A 202 10.16 -1.38 21.79
N SER A 203 10.82 -0.29 22.23
CA SER A 203 10.19 1.02 22.36
C SER A 203 9.80 1.59 20.99
N CYS A 204 10.68 1.53 20.00
CA CYS A 204 10.36 1.96 18.64
C CYS A 204 9.21 1.14 18.04
N GLN A 205 9.17 -0.18 18.30
CA GLN A 205 8.06 -1.04 17.87
C GLN A 205 6.73 -0.66 18.55
N ASN A 206 6.76 -0.25 19.81
CA ASN A 206 5.58 0.24 20.51
C ASN A 206 5.10 1.59 19.96
N PHE A 207 6.01 2.51 19.61
CA PHE A 207 5.67 3.73 18.89
C PHE A 207 5.03 3.44 17.54
N ARG A 208 5.65 2.59 16.72
CA ARG A 208 5.10 2.15 15.44
C ARG A 208 3.67 1.60 15.59
N ARG A 209 3.43 0.74 16.59
CA ARG A 209 2.10 0.16 16.85
C ARG A 209 1.06 1.24 17.19
N ALA A 210 1.43 2.20 18.03
CA ALA A 210 0.55 3.33 18.37
C ALA A 210 0.20 4.17 17.14
N ILE A 211 1.21 4.53 16.32
CA ILE A 211 1.03 5.33 15.09
C ILE A 211 0.22 4.56 14.05
N HIS A 212 0.42 3.25 13.94
CA HIS A 212 -0.41 2.41 13.08
C HIS A 212 -1.89 2.47 13.50
N GLY A 213 -2.19 2.33 14.79
CA GLY A 213 -3.55 2.47 15.31
C GLY A 213 -4.15 3.85 15.07
N PHE A 214 -3.34 4.90 15.15
CA PHE A 214 -3.73 6.26 14.80
C PHE A 214 -4.13 6.40 13.33
N PHE A 215 -3.35 5.86 12.39
CA PHE A 215 -3.70 5.93 10.97
C PHE A 215 -4.87 5.02 10.59
N GLU A 216 -5.04 3.86 11.24
CA GLU A 216 -6.27 3.06 11.06
C GLU A 216 -7.52 3.86 11.49
N PHE A 217 -7.43 4.61 12.60
CA PHE A 217 -8.49 5.53 13.01
C PHE A 217 -8.71 6.66 11.99
N ALA A 218 -7.62 7.28 11.50
CA ALA A 218 -7.69 8.35 10.51
C ALA A 218 -8.36 7.88 9.21
N VAL A 219 -7.98 6.72 8.68
CA VAL A 219 -8.61 6.11 7.48
C VAL A 219 -10.08 5.79 7.73
N ALA A 220 -10.40 5.21 8.90
CA ALA A 220 -11.78 4.90 9.27
C ALA A 220 -12.67 6.14 9.33
N ARG A 221 -12.12 7.29 9.73
CA ARG A 221 -12.80 8.60 9.79
C ARG A 221 -12.70 9.43 8.50
N GLY A 222 -11.94 8.97 7.50
CA GLY A 222 -11.75 9.70 6.23
C GLY A 222 -10.76 10.88 6.31
N TYR A 223 -9.88 10.91 7.32
CA TYR A 223 -8.82 11.90 7.47
C TYR A 223 -7.52 11.52 6.73
N ALA A 224 -7.43 10.28 6.24
CA ALA A 224 -6.35 9.79 5.40
C ALA A 224 -6.90 8.78 4.38
N THR A 225 -6.25 8.67 3.21
CA THR A 225 -6.63 7.69 2.17
C THR A 225 -6.24 6.27 2.59
N ASP A 226 -5.04 6.13 3.12
CA ASP A 226 -4.41 4.87 3.47
C ASP A 226 -3.53 5.03 4.72
N ASN A 227 -2.95 3.91 5.16
CA ASN A 227 -2.11 3.86 6.36
C ASN A 227 -0.63 3.78 5.96
N PRO A 228 0.12 4.90 5.96
CA PRO A 228 1.53 4.94 5.55
C PRO A 228 2.43 4.08 6.46
N VAL A 229 1.99 3.78 7.70
CA VAL A 229 2.75 2.92 8.63
C VAL A 229 2.86 1.49 8.13
N LYS A 230 2.01 1.05 7.17
CA LYS A 230 2.13 -0.27 6.55
C LYS A 230 3.43 -0.43 5.76
N GLY A 231 3.90 0.65 5.13
CA GLY A 231 5.15 0.65 4.36
C GLY A 231 6.42 0.87 5.20
N VAL A 232 6.29 1.33 6.44
CA VAL A 232 7.43 1.54 7.34
C VAL A 232 8.08 0.17 7.62
N GLN A 233 9.40 0.12 7.73
CA GLN A 233 10.16 -1.11 7.98
C GLN A 233 9.76 -1.77 9.29
N LYS A 234 9.66 -3.11 9.28
CA LYS A 234 9.38 -3.89 10.50
C LYS A 234 10.61 -3.85 11.40
N ILE A 235 10.42 -3.46 12.66
CA ILE A 235 11.50 -3.38 13.64
C ILE A 235 11.69 -4.76 14.24
N LYS A 236 12.89 -5.34 14.04
CA LYS A 236 13.24 -6.63 14.64
C LYS A 236 13.58 -6.43 16.10
N VAL A 237 12.67 -6.83 16.99
CA VAL A 237 12.93 -6.83 18.43
C VAL A 237 13.66 -8.11 18.80
N ARG A 238 14.83 -7.98 19.43
CA ARG A 238 15.52 -9.10 20.07
C ARG A 238 15.24 -9.01 21.57
N ASN A 239 14.61 -10.03 22.13
CA ASN A 239 14.48 -10.15 23.58
C ASN A 239 15.80 -10.70 24.13
N GLY A 240 16.26 -10.15 25.25
CA GLY A 240 17.37 -10.75 25.99
C GLY A 240 16.99 -12.09 26.60
N ASN A 241 17.98 -12.81 27.12
CA ASN A 241 17.73 -14.03 27.86
C ASN A 241 16.97 -13.69 29.14
N VAL A 242 15.88 -14.42 29.40
CA VAL A 242 15.14 -14.30 30.66
C VAL A 242 15.89 -15.11 31.71
N GLU A 243 16.49 -14.43 32.68
CA GLU A 243 17.17 -15.05 33.81
C GLU A 243 16.19 -15.25 34.98
N VAL A 244 16.50 -16.23 35.84
CA VAL A 244 15.73 -16.55 37.05
C VAL A 244 16.62 -16.47 38.26
N PHE A 245 16.07 -15.99 39.38
CA PHE A 245 16.80 -15.97 40.64
C PHE A 245 17.03 -17.38 41.17
N THR A 246 18.26 -17.64 41.61
CA THR A 246 18.62 -18.84 42.37
C THR A 246 18.01 -18.80 43.79
N PRO A 247 17.88 -19.97 44.46
CA PRO A 247 17.42 -20.00 45.85
C PRO A 247 18.24 -19.12 46.80
N ASP A 248 19.56 -19.03 46.59
CA ASP A 248 20.44 -18.20 47.42
C ASP A 248 20.25 -16.70 47.17
N GLU A 249 19.97 -16.29 45.93
CA GLU A 249 19.65 -14.90 45.60
C GLU A 249 18.29 -14.48 46.17
N ILE A 250 17.27 -15.33 46.04
CA ILE A 250 15.97 -15.08 46.68
C ILE A 250 16.11 -14.99 48.20
N ARG A 251 16.91 -15.86 48.82
CA ARG A 251 17.19 -15.79 50.26
C ARG A 251 17.78 -14.42 50.62
N LYS A 252 18.83 -13.99 49.92
CA LYS A 252 19.47 -12.67 50.15
C LYS A 252 18.47 -11.52 50.02
N LEU A 253 17.66 -11.53 48.96
CA LEU A 253 16.63 -10.52 48.71
C LEU A 253 15.58 -10.46 49.83
N LEU A 254 15.06 -11.60 50.26
CA LEU A 254 14.04 -11.65 51.32
C LEU A 254 14.61 -11.25 52.68
N THR A 255 15.84 -11.66 53.01
CA THR A 255 16.49 -11.30 54.28
C THR A 255 16.88 -9.83 54.38
N ALA A 256 17.10 -9.16 53.24
CA ALA A 256 17.45 -7.75 53.18
C ALA A 256 16.21 -6.83 53.07
N ALA A 257 15.03 -7.38 52.82
CA ALA A 257 13.80 -6.61 52.70
C ALA A 257 13.37 -6.04 54.06
N SER A 258 12.79 -4.84 54.05
CA SER A 258 12.11 -4.30 55.24
C SER A 258 10.90 -5.16 55.58
N PRO A 259 10.48 -5.23 56.86
CA PRO A 259 9.29 -5.97 57.27
C PRO A 259 8.05 -5.60 56.45
N ASP A 260 7.87 -4.32 56.15
CA ASP A 260 6.71 -3.85 55.39
C ASP A 260 6.71 -4.32 53.91
N PHE A 261 7.88 -4.50 53.31
CA PHE A 261 8.00 -4.91 51.89
C PHE A 261 8.15 -6.41 51.70
N LEU A 262 8.59 -7.12 52.73
CA LEU A 262 8.88 -8.56 52.70
C LEU A 262 7.67 -9.39 52.24
N PRO A 263 6.43 -9.18 52.72
CA PRO A 263 5.26 -9.94 52.25
C PRO A 263 5.03 -9.82 50.75
N CYS A 264 5.11 -8.59 50.20
CA CYS A 264 4.94 -8.34 48.78
C CYS A 264 6.02 -9.06 47.94
N LEU A 265 7.27 -9.04 48.41
CA LEU A 265 8.38 -9.71 47.75
C LEU A 265 8.25 -11.25 47.80
N ALA A 266 7.89 -11.81 48.96
CA ALA A 266 7.69 -13.25 49.16
C ALA A 266 6.56 -13.79 48.28
N ILE A 267 5.42 -13.10 48.22
CA ILE A 267 4.30 -13.45 47.32
C ILE A 267 4.76 -13.41 45.86
N GLY A 268 5.57 -12.41 45.48
CA GLY A 268 6.12 -12.33 44.13
C GLY A 268 7.05 -13.49 43.78
N ALA A 269 7.91 -13.88 44.71
CA ALA A 269 8.89 -14.94 44.52
C ALA A 269 8.25 -16.34 44.46
N PHE A 270 7.25 -16.62 45.31
CA PHE A 270 6.75 -17.99 45.50
C PHE A 270 5.35 -18.24 44.91
N ALA A 271 4.52 -17.22 44.70
CA ALA A 271 3.16 -17.38 44.20
C ALA A 271 2.96 -16.88 42.76
N GLY A 272 3.99 -16.27 42.14
CA GLY A 272 3.93 -15.83 40.74
C GLY A 272 2.83 -14.79 40.45
N VAL A 273 2.37 -14.08 41.47
CA VAL A 273 1.35 -13.02 41.34
C VAL A 273 1.97 -11.84 40.61
N ARG A 274 1.28 -11.22 39.65
CA ARG A 274 1.84 -10.11 38.86
C ARG A 274 2.07 -8.88 39.73
N ALA A 275 3.05 -8.04 39.38
CA ALA A 275 3.39 -6.84 40.16
C ALA A 275 2.17 -5.91 40.38
N GLU A 276 1.39 -5.63 39.34
CA GLU A 276 0.16 -4.82 39.45
C GLU A 276 -0.92 -5.47 40.34
N GLU A 277 -1.02 -6.81 40.32
CA GLU A 277 -1.96 -7.56 41.17
C GLU A 277 -1.50 -7.48 42.64
N ARG A 278 -0.19 -7.62 42.89
CA ARG A 278 0.38 -7.52 44.25
C ARG A 278 0.22 -6.13 44.85
N GLN A 279 0.42 -5.06 44.07
CA GLN A 279 0.26 -3.68 44.54
C GLN A 279 -1.13 -3.32 45.05
N ARG A 280 -2.14 -4.12 44.71
CA ARG A 280 -3.52 -3.89 45.13
C ARG A 280 -4.04 -4.98 46.07
N LEU A 281 -3.22 -5.99 46.34
CA LEU A 281 -3.58 -7.14 47.17
C LEU A 281 -3.77 -6.67 48.60
N LYS A 282 -4.84 -7.14 49.24
CA LYS A 282 -5.10 -6.85 50.64
C LYS A 282 -4.84 -8.08 51.50
N TRP A 283 -4.57 -7.87 52.78
CA TRP A 283 -4.42 -8.97 53.73
C TRP A 283 -5.67 -9.85 53.81
N GLU A 284 -6.86 -9.30 53.58
CA GLU A 284 -8.11 -10.07 53.54
C GLU A 284 -8.18 -11.08 52.38
N ASP A 285 -7.41 -10.85 51.32
CA ASP A 285 -7.30 -11.76 50.16
C ASP A 285 -6.34 -12.93 50.42
N VAL A 286 -5.49 -12.84 51.47
CA VAL A 286 -4.51 -13.86 51.84
C VAL A 286 -5.09 -14.75 52.94
N ARG A 287 -5.66 -15.89 52.56
CA ARG A 287 -6.20 -16.89 53.48
C ARG A 287 -5.09 -17.84 53.94
N LEU A 288 -4.27 -17.40 54.89
CA LEU A 288 -3.15 -18.21 55.42
C LEU A 288 -3.63 -19.55 56.02
N ALA A 289 -4.74 -19.54 56.76
CA ALA A 289 -5.32 -20.76 57.34
C ALA A 289 -5.80 -21.75 56.26
N GLU A 290 -6.37 -21.23 55.18
CA GLU A 290 -6.90 -22.03 54.06
C GLU A 290 -5.86 -22.23 52.94
N ARG A 291 -4.60 -21.82 53.17
CA ARG A 291 -3.44 -21.96 52.29
C ARG A 291 -3.68 -21.46 50.85
N HIS A 292 -4.32 -20.30 50.68
CA HIS A 292 -4.47 -19.71 49.35
C HIS A 292 -4.59 -18.17 49.34
N ILE A 293 -4.30 -17.56 48.19
CA ILE A 293 -4.48 -16.14 47.90
C ILE A 293 -5.59 -16.00 46.85
N ILE A 294 -6.55 -15.13 47.11
CA ILE A 294 -7.64 -14.82 46.18
C ILE A 294 -7.23 -13.60 45.35
N ILE A 295 -6.98 -13.79 44.06
CA ILE A 295 -6.79 -12.66 43.14
C ILE A 295 -8.17 -12.27 42.61
N GLY A 296 -8.70 -11.18 43.16
CA GLY A 296 -10.01 -10.64 42.79
C GLY A 296 -10.07 -10.15 41.33
N LYS A 297 -11.30 -10.04 40.81
CA LYS A 297 -11.58 -9.58 39.44
C LYS A 297 -11.07 -8.15 39.19
N ASP A 298 -11.12 -7.32 40.23
CA ASP A 298 -10.71 -5.91 40.20
C ASP A 298 -9.19 -5.72 40.23
N GLN A 299 -8.46 -6.80 40.55
CA GLN A 299 -7.00 -6.83 40.68
C GLN A 299 -6.29 -7.41 39.45
N ALA A 300 -6.97 -8.22 38.64
CA ALA A 300 -6.39 -8.92 37.50
C ALA A 300 -6.57 -8.16 36.17
N LYS A 301 -5.49 -8.06 35.37
CA LYS A 301 -5.51 -7.48 34.01
C LYS A 301 -6.55 -8.10 33.07
N THR A 302 -6.88 -9.38 33.26
CA THR A 302 -7.82 -10.14 32.42
C THR A 302 -9.22 -10.25 33.02
N ALA A 303 -9.51 -9.57 34.13
CA ALA A 303 -10.80 -9.65 34.82
C ALA A 303 -11.27 -11.08 35.11
N SER A 304 -10.33 -12.01 35.40
CA SER A 304 -10.62 -13.36 35.85
C SER A 304 -10.17 -13.55 37.30
N ARG A 305 -11.11 -13.96 38.15
CA ARG A 305 -10.82 -14.37 39.53
C ARG A 305 -10.00 -15.66 39.48
N ARG A 306 -8.91 -15.73 40.23
CA ARG A 306 -8.16 -16.98 40.40
C ARG A 306 -7.68 -17.17 41.83
N ILE A 307 -7.59 -18.42 42.23
CA ILE A 307 -7.06 -18.84 43.53
C ILE A 307 -5.62 -19.31 43.31
N VAL A 308 -4.70 -18.77 44.09
CA VAL A 308 -3.27 -19.14 44.03
C VAL A 308 -2.92 -19.89 45.32
N PRO A 309 -2.43 -21.13 45.25
CA PRO A 309 -2.08 -21.89 46.45
C PRO A 309 -0.89 -21.28 47.17
N ILE A 310 -0.91 -21.34 48.51
CA ILE A 310 0.21 -20.98 49.38
C ILE A 310 0.91 -22.27 49.82
N PHE A 311 2.11 -22.50 49.31
CA PHE A 311 2.97 -23.60 49.74
C PHE A 311 3.69 -23.29 51.06
N GLU A 312 4.29 -24.31 51.68
CA GLU A 312 4.92 -24.21 53.01
C GLU A 312 5.98 -23.11 53.12
N ASN A 313 6.78 -22.92 52.06
CA ASN A 313 7.79 -21.86 52.01
C ASN A 313 7.17 -20.46 52.14
N LEU A 314 6.13 -20.16 51.37
CA LEU A 314 5.46 -18.86 51.42
C LEU A 314 4.72 -18.67 52.74
N ALA A 315 4.06 -19.72 53.24
CA ALA A 315 3.38 -19.64 54.53
C ALA A 315 4.35 -19.31 55.68
N ALA A 316 5.54 -19.91 55.69
CA ALA A 316 6.56 -19.62 56.70
C ALA A 316 6.98 -18.14 56.69
N TRP A 317 7.14 -17.53 55.51
CA TRP A 317 7.49 -16.11 55.38
C TRP A 317 6.34 -15.17 55.75
N LEU A 318 5.09 -15.58 55.52
CA LEU A 318 3.91 -14.76 55.83
C LEU A 318 3.37 -14.96 57.25
N ALA A 319 3.79 -16.01 57.97
CA ALA A 319 3.32 -16.30 59.33
C ALA A 319 3.44 -15.12 60.32
N PRO A 320 4.52 -14.31 60.32
CA PRO A 320 4.62 -13.14 61.21
C PRO A 320 3.59 -12.04 60.95
N TYR A 321 2.95 -12.05 59.78
CA TYR A 321 1.99 -11.04 59.33
C TYR A 321 0.54 -11.54 59.41
N ALA A 322 0.31 -12.71 60.02
CA ALA A 322 -1.02 -13.25 60.19
C ALA A 322 -1.91 -12.29 61.00
N GLY A 323 -3.11 -12.01 60.48
CA GLY A 323 -4.07 -11.12 61.14
C GLY A 323 -3.90 -9.63 60.84
N GLN A 324 -2.93 -9.24 59.99
CA GLN A 324 -2.88 -7.88 59.47
C GLN A 324 -4.10 -7.57 58.59
N THR A 325 -4.38 -6.28 58.37
CA THR A 325 -5.51 -5.78 57.59
C THR A 325 -5.06 -4.65 56.67
N GLY A 326 -5.81 -4.39 55.60
CA GLY A 326 -5.49 -3.36 54.63
C GLY A 326 -4.55 -3.84 53.52
N LEU A 327 -3.89 -2.89 52.85
CA LEU A 327 -3.00 -3.17 51.74
C LEU A 327 -1.70 -3.83 52.22
N ILE A 328 -1.21 -4.77 51.41
CA ILE A 328 0.10 -5.41 51.56
C ILE A 328 1.18 -4.54 50.91
#